data_AF-A0A5N5PR77-F1
#
_entry.id   AF-A0A5N5PR77-F1
#
_cell.length_a   1.000
_cell.length_b   1.000
_cell.length_c   1.000
_cell.angle_alpha   90.00
_cell.angle_beta   90.00
_cell.angle_gamma   90.00
#
_symmetry.space_group_name_H-M   'P 1'
#
loop_
_entity.id
_entity.type
_entity.pdbx_description
1 polymer ?
#
loop_
_entity_poly.entity_id
_entity_poly.type
_entity_poly.pdbx_seq_one_letter_code
_entity_poly.pdbx_strand_id
1 'polypeptide(L)'
;MYHSLCRRTSSHSYGLCLKLSNINDYTMANITKPVGATTMMDNVHPQALWAQIVHTYTPFQIEFTGTILMQVLFYWIPCAIYLNLPTLLPSFSERHKIQPAPRQPTSAEIRHCVLIVLRNQAMSVLIALTTATLSLKAGRPSSFRVTATLPSLAEFLSQITLCVLLREAMFYYAHRLLHTRHLYRWIHKTHHKFTAPMALASQYAHPIEHLFANSLPVALPPMLLGSHIITMWGFLAVVLLDTTTV
;
A
#
# COMPACT_ATOMS: atom_id res chain seq x y z
N MET A 1 -33.38 -50.77 51.58
CA MET A 1 -33.72 -50.68 53.02
C MET A 1 -33.29 -49.29 53.50
N TYR A 2 -34.15 -48.28 53.33
CA TYR A 2 -33.93 -46.89 53.75
C TYR A 2 -35.28 -46.32 54.22
N HIS A 3 -35.41 -45.99 55.51
CA HIS A 3 -36.51 -45.25 56.15
C HIS A 3 -36.23 -43.74 55.98
N SER A 4 -37.10 -42.88 55.43
CA SER A 4 -38.39 -42.31 55.92
C SER A 4 -38.22 -41.50 57.23
N LEU A 5 -38.52 -40.19 57.30
CA LEU A 5 -39.83 -39.50 57.42
C LEU A 5 -39.53 -37.97 57.54
N CYS A 6 -40.39 -36.96 57.38
CA CYS A 6 -41.68 -36.67 56.73
C CYS A 6 -41.89 -35.12 56.85
N ARG A 7 -42.80 -34.55 56.07
CA ARG A 7 -42.96 -33.13 55.70
C ARG A 7 -43.84 -32.27 56.65
N ARG A 8 -43.92 -30.96 56.26
CA ARG A 8 -45.02 -29.95 56.37
C ARG A 8 -44.98 -29.02 57.59
N THR A 9 -45.35 -27.73 57.60
CA THR A 9 -45.54 -26.55 56.70
C THR A 9 -46.40 -25.56 57.51
N SER A 10 -46.08 -24.25 57.54
CA SER A 10 -47.00 -23.06 57.61
C SER A 10 -46.28 -21.84 58.23
N SER A 11 -46.55 -20.56 57.98
CA SER A 11 -47.15 -19.76 56.88
C SER A 11 -47.08 -18.25 57.26
N HIS A 12 -47.23 -17.35 56.26
CA HIS A 12 -47.51 -15.88 56.30
C HIS A 12 -46.35 -14.90 56.60
N SER A 13 -46.27 -13.65 56.07
CA SER A 13 -46.68 -12.88 54.86
C SER A 13 -46.36 -11.40 55.16
N TYR A 14 -46.52 -10.48 54.19
CA TYR A 14 -46.35 -9.01 54.22
C TYR A 14 -44.91 -8.51 53.95
N GLY A 15 -44.60 -7.60 53.03
CA GLY A 15 -45.39 -6.73 52.17
C GLY A 15 -44.47 -5.57 51.75
N LEU A 16 -44.22 -5.42 50.44
CA LEU A 16 -43.35 -4.39 49.85
C LEU A 16 -44.09 -3.03 49.86
N CYS A 17 -43.49 -1.97 50.41
CA CYS A 17 -43.99 -0.60 50.29
C CYS A 17 -42.87 0.31 49.77
N LEU A 18 -43.00 0.69 48.49
CA LEU A 18 -42.18 1.67 47.78
C LEU A 18 -42.46 3.08 48.35
N LYS A 19 -41.43 3.75 48.85
CA LYS A 19 -41.47 5.20 49.11
C LYS A 19 -41.12 5.95 47.83
N LEU A 20 -42.13 6.55 47.22
CA LEU A 20 -42.01 7.68 46.31
C LEU A 20 -41.78 8.96 47.13
N SER A 21 -40.69 9.67 46.86
CA SER A 21 -40.60 11.10 47.21
C SER A 21 -39.72 11.85 46.20
N ASN A 22 -40.41 12.65 45.39
CA ASN A 22 -40.03 13.92 44.78
C ASN A 22 -38.87 13.96 43.78
N ILE A 23 -39.24 13.62 42.54
CA ILE A 23 -38.81 14.30 41.33
C ILE A 23 -39.48 15.68 41.33
N ASN A 24 -38.74 16.79 41.42
CA ASN A 24 -39.08 18.13 40.92
C ASN A 24 -38.11 19.23 41.42
N ASP A 25 -36.81 19.16 41.08
CA ASP A 25 -35.89 20.29 41.31
C ASP A 25 -34.84 20.48 40.18
N TYR A 26 -35.13 20.02 38.97
CA TYR A 26 -34.25 20.26 37.82
C TYR A 26 -35.05 20.81 36.64
N THR A 27 -35.42 22.07 36.73
CA THR A 27 -35.81 22.84 35.54
C THR A 27 -35.28 24.26 35.62
N MET A 28 -34.64 24.66 34.51
CA MET A 28 -34.48 26.04 34.03
C MET A 28 -33.37 26.91 34.64
N ALA A 29 -32.11 26.59 34.35
CA ALA A 29 -31.11 27.62 34.01
C ALA A 29 -29.96 26.99 33.22
N ASN A 30 -29.61 27.61 32.08
CA ASN A 30 -28.54 27.27 31.14
C ASN A 30 -28.90 26.29 30.01
N ILE A 31 -30.07 26.51 29.41
CA ILE A 31 -30.26 26.35 27.96
C ILE A 31 -29.70 27.62 27.31
N THR A 32 -28.94 27.47 26.21
CA THR A 32 -28.14 28.47 25.46
C THR A 32 -26.66 28.57 25.83
N LYS A 33 -25.92 27.46 25.64
CA LYS A 33 -24.68 27.60 24.86
C LYS A 33 -25.00 27.16 23.44
N PRO A 34 -24.62 27.93 22.41
CA PRO A 34 -24.76 27.41 21.06
C PRO A 34 -23.95 26.11 21.03
N VAL A 35 -24.59 25.01 20.64
CA VAL A 35 -23.87 23.88 20.08
C VAL A 35 -23.22 24.48 18.84
N GLY A 36 -22.02 25.04 19.03
CA GLY A 36 -21.16 25.38 17.92
C GLY A 36 -21.09 24.12 17.08
N ALA A 37 -21.31 24.28 15.79
CA ALA A 37 -20.89 23.29 14.81
C ALA A 37 -19.38 23.11 15.00
N THR A 38 -18.98 22.27 15.96
CA THR A 38 -17.63 21.77 16.08
C THR A 38 -17.50 20.88 14.87
N THR A 39 -16.93 21.49 13.84
CA THR A 39 -16.32 20.87 12.67
C THR A 39 -16.16 19.36 12.83
N MET A 40 -16.95 18.57 12.09
CA MET A 40 -16.69 17.14 11.86
C MET A 40 -15.43 16.94 10.97
N MET A 41 -14.36 17.64 11.34
CA MET A 41 -12.99 17.57 10.86
C MET A 41 -12.05 17.65 12.07
N ASP A 42 -12.47 17.10 13.21
CA ASP A 42 -11.61 16.95 14.37
C ASP A 42 -10.49 15.95 14.01
N ASN A 43 -9.33 16.52 13.64
CA ASN A 43 -7.99 15.95 13.60
C ASN A 43 -7.95 14.41 13.56
N VAL A 44 -8.03 13.83 12.37
CA VAL A 44 -7.75 12.40 12.17
C VAL A 44 -6.30 12.12 12.56
N HIS A 45 -6.08 11.68 13.80
CA HIS A 45 -4.76 11.34 14.28
C HIS A 45 -4.24 10.12 13.49
N PRO A 46 -3.10 10.21 12.77
CA PRO A 46 -2.66 9.14 11.86
C PRO A 46 -2.58 7.76 12.51
N GLN A 47 -2.12 7.71 13.77
CA GLN A 47 -2.07 6.48 14.57
C GLN A 47 -3.46 5.87 14.84
N ALA A 48 -4.48 6.70 15.09
CA ALA A 48 -5.84 6.22 15.37
C ALA A 48 -6.50 5.69 14.10
N LEU A 49 -6.37 6.41 12.98
CA LEU A 49 -6.85 5.95 11.68
C LEU A 49 -6.17 4.64 11.26
N TRP A 50 -4.85 4.55 11.41
CA TRP A 50 -4.11 3.35 11.08
C TRP A 50 -4.56 2.15 11.94
N ALA A 51 -4.70 2.33 13.26
CA ALA A 51 -5.22 1.29 14.13
C ALA A 51 -6.62 0.83 13.69
N GLN A 52 -7.51 1.76 13.34
CA GLN A 52 -8.84 1.42 12.82
C GLN A 52 -8.77 0.58 11.54
N ILE A 53 -7.89 0.91 10.60
CA ILE A 53 -7.68 0.14 9.36
C ILE A 53 -7.22 -1.28 9.70
N VAL A 54 -6.22 -1.42 10.57
CA VAL A 54 -5.68 -2.73 10.99
C VAL A 54 -6.73 -3.58 11.72
N HIS A 55 -7.66 -2.97 12.46
CA HIS A 55 -8.77 -3.69 13.09
C HIS A 55 -9.90 -4.05 12.13
N THR A 56 -10.03 -3.34 11.00
CA THR A 56 -11.13 -3.52 10.04
C THR A 56 -10.79 -4.55 8.95
N TYR A 57 -9.52 -4.61 8.53
CA TYR A 57 -9.09 -5.39 7.38
C TYR A 57 -8.02 -6.41 7.74
N THR A 58 -7.99 -7.53 7.02
CA THR A 58 -6.94 -8.54 7.19
C THR A 58 -5.58 -8.00 6.71
N PRO A 59 -4.44 -8.50 7.24
CA PRO A 59 -3.11 -8.11 6.79
C PRO A 59 -2.91 -8.23 5.28
N PHE A 60 -3.45 -9.29 4.65
CA PHE A 60 -3.36 -9.50 3.20
C PHE A 60 -4.18 -8.49 2.39
N GLN A 61 -5.37 -8.10 2.87
CA GLN A 61 -6.16 -7.04 2.22
C GLN A 61 -5.46 -5.68 2.29
N ILE A 62 -4.88 -5.36 3.45
CA ILE A 62 -4.11 -4.14 3.68
C ILE A 62 -2.91 -4.11 2.73
N GLU A 63 -2.06 -5.15 2.78
CA GLU A 63 -0.88 -5.31 1.94
C GLU A 63 -1.22 -5.16 0.45
N PHE A 64 -2.22 -5.90 -0.02
CA PHE A 64 -2.62 -5.90 -1.43
C PHE A 64 -3.14 -4.53 -1.88
N THR A 65 -4.13 -3.99 -1.16
CA THR A 65 -4.81 -2.75 -1.55
C THR A 65 -3.87 -1.57 -1.51
N GLY A 66 -3.07 -1.44 -0.45
CA GLY A 66 -2.14 -0.33 -0.34
C GLY A 66 -0.99 -0.43 -1.35
N THR A 67 -0.52 -1.63 -1.70
CA THR A 67 0.51 -1.78 -2.75
C THR A 67 -0.01 -1.38 -4.13
N ILE A 68 -1.26 -1.73 -4.47
CA ILE A 68 -1.92 -1.25 -5.70
C ILE A 68 -2.06 0.27 -5.67
N LEU A 69 -2.47 0.84 -4.53
CA LEU A 69 -2.60 2.29 -4.37
C LEU A 69 -1.25 3.00 -4.59
N MET A 70 -0.15 2.47 -4.04
CA MET A 70 1.18 3.04 -4.26
C MET A 70 1.58 3.03 -5.75
N GLN A 71 1.28 1.96 -6.49
CA GLN A 71 1.51 1.92 -7.94
C GLN A 71 0.66 2.93 -8.71
N VAL A 72 -0.60 3.14 -8.32
CA VAL A 72 -1.43 4.16 -8.95
C VAL A 72 -0.88 5.56 -8.66
N LEU A 73 -0.60 5.86 -7.39
CA LEU A 73 -0.21 7.19 -6.94
C LEU A 73 1.19 7.62 -7.40
N PHE A 74 2.17 6.71 -7.32
CA PHE A 74 3.58 7.06 -7.53
C PHE A 74 4.16 6.57 -8.85
N TYR A 75 3.42 5.77 -9.63
CA TYR A 75 3.83 5.36 -10.97
C TYR A 75 2.87 5.85 -12.05
N TRP A 76 1.60 5.43 -11.99
CA TRP A 76 0.65 5.72 -13.07
C TRP A 76 0.28 7.21 -13.17
N ILE A 77 0.06 7.89 -12.04
CA ILE A 77 -0.24 9.33 -12.04
C ILE A 77 0.96 10.15 -12.60
N PRO A 78 2.20 10.01 -12.10
CA PRO A 78 3.36 10.68 -12.69
C PRO A 78 3.56 10.37 -14.17
N CYS A 79 3.43 9.10 -14.58
CA CYS A 79 3.52 8.71 -15.99
C CYS A 79 2.45 9.41 -16.84
N ALA A 80 1.21 9.49 -16.36
CA ALA A 80 0.14 10.18 -17.06
C ALA A 80 0.42 11.70 -17.18
N ILE A 81 0.94 12.33 -16.12
CA ILE A 81 1.32 13.75 -16.15
C ILE A 81 2.40 13.98 -17.21
N TYR A 82 3.49 13.20 -17.20
CA TYR A 82 4.58 13.36 -18.17
C TYR A 82 4.14 13.06 -19.61
N LEU A 83 3.30 12.06 -19.82
CA LEU A 83 2.81 11.71 -21.15
C LEU A 83 1.92 12.81 -21.76
N ASN A 84 1.17 13.53 -20.92
CA ASN A 84 0.30 14.62 -21.34
C ASN A 84 0.99 16.00 -21.34
N LEU A 85 2.23 16.11 -20.86
CA LEU A 85 2.98 17.36 -20.82
C LEU A 85 3.10 18.07 -22.18
N PRO A 86 3.33 17.38 -23.32
CA PRO A 86 3.34 18.03 -24.64
C PRO A 86 2.01 18.71 -25.01
N THR A 87 0.88 18.20 -24.50
CA THR A 87 -0.45 18.76 -24.74
C THR A 87 -0.79 19.86 -23.74
N LEU A 88 -0.44 19.67 -22.46
CA LEU A 88 -0.76 20.60 -21.38
C LEU A 88 0.13 21.85 -21.38
N LEU A 89 1.42 21.67 -21.68
CA LEU A 89 2.44 22.73 -21.64
C LEU A 89 3.40 22.60 -22.85
N PRO A 90 2.93 22.81 -24.09
CA PRO A 90 3.69 22.53 -25.31
C PRO A 90 5.03 23.27 -25.37
N SER A 91 5.05 24.58 -25.11
CA SER A 91 6.28 25.38 -25.15
C SER A 91 7.31 24.97 -24.10
N PHE A 92 6.84 24.53 -22.92
CA PHE A 92 7.72 24.01 -21.88
C PHE A 92 8.27 22.64 -22.30
N SER A 93 7.41 21.74 -22.79
CA SER A 93 7.81 20.41 -23.23
C SER A 93 8.86 20.48 -24.34
N GLU A 94 8.63 21.25 -25.41
CA GLU A 94 9.57 21.35 -26.54
C GLU A 94 10.95 21.90 -26.10
N ARG A 95 10.99 22.87 -25.19
CA ARG A 95 12.25 23.44 -24.68
C ARG A 95 13.10 22.43 -23.89
N HIS A 96 12.47 21.45 -23.25
CA HIS A 96 13.14 20.49 -22.37
C HIS A 96 13.30 19.09 -23.00
N LYS A 97 12.90 18.91 -24.27
CA LYS A 97 13.12 17.65 -24.99
C LYS A 97 14.60 17.46 -25.32
N ILE A 98 15.14 16.33 -24.87
CA ILE A 98 16.55 15.94 -25.13
C ILE A 98 16.68 15.27 -26.51
N GLN A 99 15.71 14.43 -26.90
CA GLN A 99 15.77 13.66 -28.14
C GLN A 99 14.95 14.33 -29.27
N PRO A 100 15.44 14.30 -30.53
CA PRO A 100 14.78 14.96 -31.65
C PRO A 100 13.45 14.27 -32.00
N ALA A 101 12.57 15.00 -32.71
CA ALA A 101 11.21 14.53 -33.05
C ALA A 101 11.14 13.11 -33.67
N PRO A 102 12.04 12.67 -34.57
CA PRO A 102 11.99 11.33 -35.14
C PRO A 102 12.27 10.19 -34.14
N ARG A 103 12.85 10.50 -32.97
CA ARG A 103 13.13 9.53 -31.89
C ARG A 103 12.01 9.45 -30.86
N GLN A 104 11.04 10.37 -30.92
CA GLN A 104 9.90 10.39 -30.02
C GLN A 104 8.95 9.23 -30.33
N PRO A 105 8.38 8.56 -29.33
CA PRO A 105 7.52 7.41 -29.55
C PRO A 105 6.18 7.83 -30.19
N THR A 106 5.69 7.00 -31.10
CA THR A 106 4.36 7.15 -31.70
C THR A 106 3.27 6.73 -30.70
N SER A 107 2.02 7.17 -30.91
CA SER A 107 0.87 6.76 -30.09
C SER A 107 0.66 5.23 -30.08
N ALA A 108 0.99 4.55 -31.18
CA ALA A 108 0.93 3.09 -31.26
C ALA A 108 2.00 2.42 -30.37
N GLU A 109 3.21 2.98 -30.33
CA GLU A 109 4.29 2.49 -29.46
C GLU A 109 4.01 2.78 -27.98
N ILE A 110 3.43 3.94 -27.67
CA ILE A 110 2.96 4.27 -26.32
C ILE A 110 1.88 3.28 -25.89
N ARG A 111 0.86 3.02 -26.72
CA ARG A 111 -0.18 2.03 -26.42
C ARG A 111 0.41 0.64 -26.19
N HIS A 112 1.35 0.24 -27.04
CA HIS A 112 2.06 -1.03 -26.87
C HIS A 112 2.85 -1.07 -25.54
N CYS A 113 3.51 0.03 -25.17
CA CYS A 113 4.21 0.16 -23.89
C CYS A 113 3.24 -0.04 -22.72
N VAL A 114 2.10 0.65 -22.72
CA VAL A 114 1.05 0.51 -21.70
C VAL A 114 0.63 -0.94 -21.53
N LEU A 115 0.34 -1.64 -22.63
CA LEU A 115 -0.10 -3.04 -22.59
C LEU A 115 0.97 -3.98 -21.99
N ILE A 116 2.25 -3.75 -22.31
CA ILE A 116 3.36 -4.55 -21.76
C ILE A 116 3.56 -4.27 -20.27
N VAL A 117 3.48 -3.01 -19.84
CA VAL A 117 3.53 -2.63 -18.42
C VAL A 117 2.36 -3.26 -17.66
N LEU A 118 1.14 -3.18 -18.19
CA LEU A 118 -0.04 -3.79 -17.57
C LEU A 118 0.09 -5.31 -17.46
N ARG A 119 0.60 -5.99 -18.50
CA ARG A 119 0.90 -7.44 -18.44
C ARG A 119 1.90 -7.75 -17.32
N ASN A 120 2.98 -6.98 -17.23
CA ASN A 120 4.02 -7.16 -16.21
C ASN A 120 3.46 -6.94 -14.80
N GLN A 121 2.67 -5.89 -14.58
CA GLN A 121 2.02 -5.64 -13.30
C GLN A 121 0.97 -6.70 -12.96
N ALA A 122 0.17 -7.17 -13.93
CA ALA A 122 -0.77 -8.27 -13.74
C ALA A 122 -0.07 -9.56 -13.32
N MET A 123 1.11 -9.84 -13.88
CA MET A 123 1.95 -10.96 -13.47
C MET A 123 2.44 -10.79 -12.01
N SER A 124 2.93 -9.62 -11.62
CA SER A 124 3.32 -9.35 -10.22
C SER A 124 2.14 -9.50 -9.26
N VAL A 125 0.95 -9.03 -9.65
CA VAL A 125 -0.30 -9.19 -8.89
C VAL A 125 -0.65 -10.68 -8.73
N LEU A 126 -0.56 -11.46 -9.81
CA LEU A 126 -0.84 -12.90 -9.76
C LEU A 126 0.13 -13.63 -8.83
N ILE A 127 1.43 -13.29 -8.88
CA ILE A 127 2.45 -13.86 -7.99
C ILE A 127 2.14 -13.49 -6.52
N ALA A 128 1.81 -12.23 -6.25
CA ALA A 128 1.46 -11.77 -4.91
C ALA A 128 0.22 -12.48 -4.36
N LEU A 129 -0.85 -12.57 -5.15
CA LEU A 129 -2.09 -13.28 -4.76
C LEU A 129 -1.85 -14.78 -4.53
N THR A 130 -1.05 -15.42 -5.39
CA THR A 130 -0.69 -16.83 -5.22
C THR A 130 0.10 -17.04 -3.94
N THR A 131 1.07 -16.17 -3.67
CA THR A 131 1.91 -16.24 -2.47
C THR A 131 1.09 -16.00 -1.19
N ALA A 132 0.20 -15.02 -1.22
CA ALA A 132 -0.74 -14.74 -0.12
C ALA A 132 -1.67 -15.94 0.13
N THR A 133 -2.24 -16.52 -0.93
CA THR A 133 -3.13 -17.69 -0.84
C THR A 133 -2.42 -18.90 -0.26
N LEU A 134 -1.18 -19.17 -0.70
CA LEU A 134 -0.37 -20.26 -0.18
C LEU A 134 0.01 -20.02 1.28
N SER A 135 0.33 -18.78 1.65
CA SER A 135 0.65 -18.40 3.03
C SER A 135 -0.54 -18.59 3.96
N LEU A 136 -1.74 -18.14 3.53
CA LEU A 136 -2.99 -18.35 4.24
C LEU A 136 -3.28 -19.84 4.46
N LYS A 137 -3.18 -20.66 3.39
CA LYS A 137 -3.39 -22.11 3.47
C LYS A 137 -2.38 -22.80 4.40
N ALA A 138 -1.16 -22.28 4.49
CA ALA A 138 -0.10 -22.78 5.35
C ALA A 138 -0.13 -22.20 6.77
N GLY A 139 -1.10 -21.34 7.11
CA GLY A 139 -1.16 -20.67 8.42
C GLY A 139 0.00 -19.69 8.67
N ARG A 140 0.66 -19.21 7.61
CA ARG A 140 1.78 -18.26 7.69
C ARG A 140 1.27 -16.81 7.71
N PRO A 141 1.94 -15.91 8.44
CA PRO A 141 1.58 -14.48 8.43
C PRO A 141 1.83 -13.84 7.05
N SER A 142 1.36 -12.60 6.90
CA SER A 142 1.71 -11.74 5.76
C SER A 142 3.24 -11.58 5.63
N SER A 143 3.70 -11.30 4.41
CA SER A 143 5.10 -11.04 4.09
C SER A 143 5.68 -9.85 4.86
N PHE A 144 4.83 -8.95 5.35
CA PHE A 144 5.21 -7.74 6.07
C PHE A 144 4.55 -7.68 7.44
N ARG A 145 5.16 -6.91 8.34
CA ARG A 145 4.60 -6.67 9.66
C ARG A 145 3.44 -5.69 9.55
N VAL A 146 2.22 -6.16 9.86
CA VAL A 146 1.01 -5.33 9.91
C VAL A 146 0.52 -5.28 11.36
N THR A 147 0.87 -4.19 12.05
CA THR A 147 0.51 -3.98 13.46
C THR A 147 -0.23 -2.67 13.64
N ALA A 148 -1.10 -2.58 14.66
CA ALA A 148 -1.90 -1.37 14.89
C ALA A 148 -1.04 -0.15 15.25
N THR A 149 0.15 -0.34 15.82
CA THR A 149 1.14 0.71 16.11
C THR A 149 1.96 1.05 14.86
N LEU A 150 2.01 2.33 14.50
CA LEU A 150 2.90 2.82 13.44
C LEU A 150 4.38 2.62 13.84
N PRO A 151 5.27 2.42 12.85
CA PRO A 151 6.71 2.39 13.12
C PRO A 151 7.15 3.75 13.65
N SER A 152 8.13 3.76 14.55
CA SER A 152 8.76 5.02 14.96
C SER A 152 9.41 5.70 13.74
N LEU A 153 9.56 7.03 13.78
CA LEU A 153 10.22 7.76 12.71
C LEU A 153 11.65 7.24 12.44
N ALA A 154 12.39 6.89 13.51
CA ALA A 154 13.73 6.33 13.40
C ALA A 154 13.73 4.96 12.70
N GLU A 155 12.80 4.08 13.06
CA GLU A 155 12.64 2.78 12.39
C GLU A 155 12.26 2.97 10.92
N PHE A 156 11.27 3.81 10.64
CA PHE A 156 10.79 4.08 9.28
C PHE A 156 11.92 4.58 8.37
N LEU A 157 12.67 5.60 8.82
CA LEU A 157 13.77 6.17 8.03
C LEU A 157 14.92 5.18 7.87
N SER A 158 15.35 4.52 8.95
CA SER A 158 16.49 3.58 8.90
C SER A 158 16.20 2.36 8.01
N GLN A 159 15.00 1.79 8.10
CA GLN A 159 14.61 0.66 7.24
C GLN A 159 14.44 1.08 5.78
N ILE A 160 13.89 2.27 5.48
CA ILE A 160 13.87 2.77 4.09
C ILE A 160 15.29 2.90 3.55
N THR A 161 16.22 3.50 4.31
CA THR A 161 17.62 3.62 3.88
C THR A 161 18.24 2.25 3.61
N LEU A 162 18.06 1.28 4.50
CA LEU A 162 18.56 -0.08 4.30
C LEU A 162 17.91 -0.77 3.09
N CYS A 163 16.60 -0.61 2.89
CA CYS A 163 15.90 -1.15 1.73
C CYS A 163 16.42 -0.56 0.42
N VAL A 164 16.68 0.75 0.37
CA VAL A 164 17.29 1.41 -0.79
C VAL A 164 18.67 0.83 -1.08
N LEU A 165 19.55 0.74 -0.08
CA LEU A 165 20.90 0.20 -0.27
C LEU A 165 20.89 -1.25 -0.78
N LEU A 166 20.01 -2.10 -0.22
CA LEU A 166 19.85 -3.48 -0.66
C LEU A 166 19.27 -3.57 -2.07
N ARG A 167 18.26 -2.75 -2.37
CA ARG A 167 17.65 -2.66 -3.70
C ARG A 167 18.67 -2.23 -4.74
N GLU A 168 19.49 -1.21 -4.47
CA GLU A 168 20.55 -0.75 -5.36
C GLU A 168 21.58 -1.85 -5.64
N ALA A 169 22.03 -2.55 -4.60
CA ALA A 169 22.96 -3.68 -4.78
C ALA A 169 22.33 -4.80 -5.63
N MET A 170 21.10 -5.21 -5.30
CA MET A 170 20.38 -6.26 -6.03
C MET A 170 20.13 -5.88 -7.49
N PHE A 171 19.63 -4.66 -7.73
CA PHE A 171 19.37 -4.14 -9.06
C PHE A 171 20.67 -4.06 -9.87
N TYR A 172 21.76 -3.53 -9.29
CA TYR A 172 23.05 -3.43 -9.96
C TYR A 172 23.54 -4.78 -10.48
N TYR A 173 23.56 -5.82 -9.64
CA TYR A 173 24.03 -7.13 -10.07
C TYR A 173 23.09 -7.80 -11.06
N ALA A 174 21.77 -7.69 -10.87
CA ALA A 174 20.79 -8.21 -11.83
C ALA A 174 20.91 -7.52 -13.20
N HIS A 175 21.02 -6.19 -13.20
CA HIS A 175 21.17 -5.38 -14.41
C HIS A 175 22.49 -5.68 -15.12
N ARG A 176 23.61 -5.73 -14.38
CA ARG A 176 24.92 -6.11 -14.94
C ARG A 176 24.88 -7.50 -15.58
N LEU A 177 24.20 -8.46 -14.95
CA LEU A 177 24.02 -9.79 -15.51
C LEU A 177 23.17 -9.76 -16.80
N LEU A 178 22.09 -8.98 -16.81
CA LEU A 178 21.24 -8.77 -17.99
C LEU A 178 21.99 -8.17 -19.19
N HIS A 179 23.08 -7.45 -18.95
CA HIS A 179 23.97 -6.92 -19.99
C HIS A 179 24.98 -7.93 -20.57
N THR A 180 25.00 -9.17 -20.09
CA THR A 180 25.78 -10.23 -20.76
C THR A 180 25.21 -10.53 -22.14
N ARG A 181 26.07 -10.92 -23.11
CA ARG A 181 25.70 -11.06 -24.54
C ARG A 181 24.38 -11.80 -24.79
N HIS A 182 24.17 -12.93 -24.10
CA HIS A 182 22.98 -13.75 -24.29
C HIS A 182 21.75 -13.13 -23.63
N LEU A 183 21.83 -12.74 -22.35
CA LEU A 183 20.71 -12.15 -21.64
C LEU A 183 20.31 -10.80 -22.23
N TYR A 184 21.27 -10.02 -22.72
CA TYR A 184 20.97 -8.78 -23.42
C TYR A 184 20.15 -9.05 -24.67
N ARG A 185 20.63 -9.93 -25.55
CA ARG A 185 19.97 -10.23 -26.82
C ARG A 185 18.54 -10.75 -26.64
N TRP A 186 18.32 -11.62 -25.66
CA TRP A 186 17.05 -12.33 -25.49
C TRP A 186 16.07 -11.65 -24.53
N ILE A 187 16.57 -10.88 -23.56
CA ILE A 187 15.76 -10.34 -22.46
C ILE A 187 15.88 -8.81 -22.44
N HIS A 188 17.09 -8.28 -22.19
CA HIS A 188 17.27 -6.87 -21.85
C HIS A 188 17.11 -5.91 -23.03
N LYS A 189 17.34 -6.38 -24.26
CA LYS A 189 17.17 -5.56 -25.48
C LYS A 189 15.75 -5.01 -25.60
N THR A 190 14.74 -5.70 -25.08
CA THR A 190 13.36 -5.19 -25.04
C THR A 190 13.28 -3.91 -24.20
N HIS A 191 13.90 -3.87 -23.03
CA HIS A 191 13.90 -2.69 -22.16
C HIS A 191 14.52 -1.46 -22.85
N HIS A 192 15.58 -1.67 -23.63
CA HIS A 192 16.24 -0.62 -24.40
C HIS A 192 15.54 -0.21 -25.72
N LYS A 193 14.29 -0.63 -25.95
CA LYS A 193 13.55 -0.25 -27.18
C LYS A 193 13.34 1.26 -27.29
N PHE A 194 12.96 1.90 -26.19
CA PHE A 194 12.67 3.33 -26.16
C PHE A 194 13.95 4.11 -25.90
N THR A 195 14.36 4.92 -26.88
CA THR A 195 15.57 5.75 -26.78
C THR A 195 15.26 7.19 -26.38
N ALA A 196 14.05 7.67 -26.66
CA ALA A 196 13.51 8.86 -26.03
C ALA A 196 13.04 8.54 -24.60
N PRO A 197 13.48 9.31 -23.59
CA PRO A 197 12.99 9.15 -22.22
C PRO A 197 11.47 9.25 -22.17
N MET A 198 10.85 8.26 -21.55
CA MET A 198 9.41 8.19 -21.33
C MET A 198 9.20 7.47 -20.00
N ALA A 199 8.61 8.15 -19.01
CA ALA A 199 8.43 7.61 -17.66
C ALA A 199 7.79 6.21 -17.66
N LEU A 200 6.82 5.97 -18.56
CA LEU A 200 6.15 4.67 -18.72
C LEU A 200 7.10 3.54 -19.17
N ALA A 201 8.16 3.86 -19.91
CA ALA A 201 9.12 2.87 -20.40
C ALA A 201 9.98 2.28 -19.28
N SER A 202 10.02 2.91 -18.10
CA SER A 202 10.77 2.42 -16.95
C SER A 202 10.33 1.02 -16.47
N GLN A 203 9.05 0.66 -16.64
CA GLN A 203 8.54 -0.70 -16.39
C GLN A 203 8.26 -1.49 -17.68
N TYR A 204 8.66 -0.96 -18.85
CA TYR A 204 8.63 -1.70 -20.11
C TYR A 204 9.79 -2.67 -20.15
N ALA A 205 9.52 -3.94 -19.83
CA ALA A 205 10.55 -4.96 -19.74
C ALA A 205 10.05 -6.33 -20.21
N HIS A 206 10.99 -7.19 -20.54
CA HIS A 206 10.72 -8.62 -20.69
C HIS A 206 10.23 -9.19 -19.34
N PRO A 207 9.29 -10.17 -19.29
CA PRO A 207 8.74 -10.67 -18.02
C PRO A 207 9.81 -11.15 -17.02
N ILE A 208 10.85 -11.82 -17.50
CA ILE A 208 11.97 -12.28 -16.66
C ILE A 208 12.71 -11.09 -16.02
N GLU A 209 13.02 -10.06 -16.80
CA GLU A 209 13.65 -8.85 -16.26
C GLU A 209 12.73 -8.13 -15.28
N HIS A 210 11.43 -8.02 -15.60
CA HIS A 210 10.45 -7.44 -14.69
C HIS A 210 10.40 -8.17 -13.35
N LEU A 211 10.53 -9.50 -13.35
CA LEU A 211 10.54 -10.28 -12.11
C LEU A 211 11.85 -10.09 -11.33
N PHE A 212 12.99 -10.29 -11.99
CA PHE A 212 14.29 -10.40 -11.29
C PHE A 212 15.03 -9.07 -11.09
N ALA A 213 14.86 -8.10 -11.99
CA ALA A 213 15.49 -6.79 -11.88
C ALA A 213 14.53 -5.73 -11.33
N ASN A 214 13.23 -5.82 -11.60
CA ASN A 214 12.29 -4.77 -11.14
C ASN A 214 11.54 -5.17 -9.86
N SER A 215 10.86 -6.33 -9.86
CA SER A 215 9.97 -6.71 -8.76
C SER A 215 10.73 -7.25 -7.55
N LEU A 216 11.67 -8.18 -7.76
CA LEU A 216 12.37 -8.86 -6.68
C LEU A 216 13.26 -7.90 -5.85
N PRO A 217 14.05 -6.99 -6.45
CA PRO A 217 14.85 -6.02 -5.69
C PRO A 217 14.02 -5.04 -4.86
N VAL A 218 12.73 -4.88 -5.17
CA VAL A 218 11.81 -4.03 -4.40
C VAL A 218 11.07 -4.83 -3.33
N ALA A 219 10.59 -6.03 -3.64
CA ALA A 219 9.86 -6.83 -2.66
C ALA A 219 10.77 -7.42 -1.57
N LEU A 220 11.94 -7.93 -1.95
CA LEU A 220 12.76 -8.76 -1.07
C LEU A 220 13.39 -8.01 0.11
N PRO A 221 14.00 -6.82 -0.03
CA PRO A 221 14.63 -6.14 1.10
C PRO A 221 13.70 -5.91 2.31
N PRO A 222 12.49 -5.33 2.15
CA PRO A 222 11.59 -5.11 3.29
C PRO A 222 11.07 -6.43 3.87
N MET A 223 10.91 -7.49 3.06
CA MET A 223 10.57 -8.83 3.55
C MET A 223 11.68 -9.41 4.43
N LEU A 224 12.94 -9.32 4.00
CA LEU A 224 14.10 -9.80 4.76
C LEU A 224 14.28 -9.06 6.09
N LEU A 225 13.98 -7.76 6.09
CA LEU A 225 14.07 -6.92 7.29
C LEU A 225 12.85 -7.06 8.22
N GLY A 226 11.81 -7.81 7.82
CA GLY A 226 10.56 -7.90 8.59
C GLY A 226 9.89 -6.53 8.79
N SER A 227 9.97 -5.69 7.76
CA SER A 227 9.59 -4.27 7.83
C SER A 227 8.10 -4.11 8.06
N HIS A 228 7.73 -3.00 8.69
CA HIS A 228 6.33 -2.61 8.78
C HIS A 228 5.76 -2.28 7.40
N ILE A 229 4.50 -2.61 7.12
CA ILE A 229 3.89 -2.40 5.80
C ILE A 229 3.90 -0.92 5.36
N ILE A 230 3.76 0.01 6.31
CA ILE A 230 3.91 1.45 6.05
C ILE A 230 5.33 1.81 5.59
N THR A 231 6.35 1.21 6.19
CA THR A 231 7.75 1.37 5.76
C THR A 231 7.95 0.82 4.35
N MET A 232 7.39 -0.36 4.05
CA MET A 232 7.40 -0.92 2.70
C MET A 232 6.75 0.03 1.68
N TRP A 233 5.59 0.63 1.99
CA TRP A 233 4.95 1.60 1.10
C TRP A 233 5.73 2.90 0.95
N GLY A 234 6.34 3.40 2.02
CA GLY A 234 7.24 4.56 1.95
C GLY A 234 8.45 4.28 1.05
N PHE A 235 9.08 3.13 1.23
CA PHE A 235 10.16 2.66 0.36
C PHE A 235 9.71 2.49 -1.10
N LEU A 236 8.56 1.86 -1.33
CA LEU A 236 7.99 1.69 -2.66
C LEU A 236 7.71 3.04 -3.33
N ALA A 237 7.16 4.01 -2.60
CA ALA A 237 6.94 5.36 -3.11
C ALA A 237 8.24 6.03 -3.55
N VAL A 238 9.31 5.94 -2.75
CA VAL A 238 10.65 6.45 -3.11
C VAL A 238 11.15 5.81 -4.40
N VAL A 239 11.08 4.48 -4.51
CA VAL A 239 11.54 3.75 -5.71
C VAL A 239 10.72 4.12 -6.94
N LEU A 240 9.39 4.22 -6.83
CA LEU A 240 8.53 4.54 -7.96
C LEU A 240 8.72 5.99 -8.45
N LEU A 241 8.93 6.93 -7.52
CA LEU A 241 9.27 8.31 -7.87
C LEU A 241 10.62 8.40 -8.60
N ASP A 242 11.65 7.74 -8.07
CA ASP A 242 12.95 7.64 -8.75
C ASP A 242 12.79 7.05 -10.15
N THR A 243 12.10 5.91 -10.25
CA THR A 243 11.85 5.19 -11.51
C THR A 243 11.09 6.01 -12.56
N THR A 244 10.23 6.95 -12.15
CA THR A 244 9.44 7.77 -13.08
C THR A 244 10.05 9.12 -13.41
N THR A 245 11.14 9.50 -12.75
CA THR A 245 11.80 10.81 -12.92
C THR A 245 13.18 10.75 -13.57
N VAL A 246 13.66 9.56 -13.92
CA VAL A 246 14.93 9.30 -14.64
C VAL A 246 14.84 9.47 -16.16
#